data_AF-A0A5C7LBM5-F1
#
_entry.id   AF-A0A5C7LBM5-F1
#
_cell.length_a   1.000
_cell.length_b   1.000
_cell.length_c   1.000
_cell.angle_alpha   90.00
_cell.angle_beta   90.00
_cell.angle_gamma   90.00
#
_symmetry.space_group_name_H-M   'P 1'
#
loop_
_entity.id
_entity.type
_entity.pdbx_description
1 polymer ?
#
loop_
_entity_poly.entity_id
_entity_poly.type
_entity_poly.pdbx_seq_one_letter_code
_entity_poly.pdbx_strand_id
1 'polypeptide(L)'
;MALPVVAPYVQSTLDGAEHFYKSHHERVYSMMVNYELEVKKRVVFENDDFVVFTPFASRAAFELWVVGKRPNAYFERITDDEKFSCAEALQKALQSLYWGLENPPYNFYINTAPASGADAGHFQWHIEILPRTAVWAGLELATGIELSTIQPEVAAEYLRSQLAEHA
;
A
#
# COMPACT_ATOMS: atom_id res chain seq x y z
N MET A 1 4.20 9.55 -16.07
CA MET A 1 5.48 9.29 -16.79
C MET A 1 5.38 7.91 -17.41
N ALA A 2 5.82 7.73 -18.66
CA ALA A 2 5.87 6.42 -19.30
C ALA A 2 7.35 6.05 -19.52
N LEU A 3 7.73 4.82 -19.16
CA LEU A 3 9.08 4.30 -19.34
C LEU A 3 9.03 3.08 -20.25
N PRO A 4 9.98 2.91 -21.19
CA PRO A 4 10.06 1.74 -22.06
C PRO A 4 10.67 0.51 -21.34
N VAL A 5 10.89 0.59 -20.03
CA VAL A 5 11.51 -0.45 -19.19
C VAL A 5 10.72 -0.59 -17.90
N VAL A 6 10.69 -1.81 -17.34
CA VAL A 6 10.18 -2.06 -15.99
C VAL A 6 11.29 -1.70 -15.00
N ALA A 7 10.99 -0.86 -14.02
CA ALA A 7 11.97 -0.47 -13.01
C ALA A 7 12.38 -1.69 -12.15
N PRO A 8 13.64 -1.81 -11.70
CA PRO A 8 14.11 -2.95 -10.91
C PRO A 8 13.27 -3.24 -9.67
N TYR A 9 12.79 -2.19 -8.99
CA TYR A 9 11.92 -2.34 -7.81
C TYR A 9 10.60 -3.04 -8.17
N VAL A 10 9.94 -2.57 -9.23
CA VAL A 10 8.69 -3.16 -9.74
C VAL A 10 8.92 -4.60 -10.19
N GLN A 11 10.04 -4.88 -10.87
CA GLN A 11 10.40 -6.24 -11.27
C GLN A 11 10.58 -7.15 -10.05
N SER A 12 11.30 -6.70 -9.02
CA SER A 12 11.49 -7.46 -7.79
C SER A 12 10.17 -7.78 -7.09
N THR A 13 9.20 -6.84 -7.10
CA THR A 13 7.88 -7.08 -6.52
C THR A 13 7.08 -8.11 -7.32
N LEU A 14 7.13 -8.05 -8.65
CA LEU A 14 6.49 -9.04 -9.54
C LEU A 14 7.09 -10.43 -9.33
N ASP A 15 8.42 -10.54 -9.34
CA ASP A 15 9.14 -11.80 -9.15
C ASP A 15 8.82 -12.43 -7.79
N GLY A 16 8.73 -11.60 -6.73
CA GLY A 16 8.36 -12.05 -5.39
C GLY A 16 6.93 -12.60 -5.34
N ALA A 17 5.97 -11.91 -5.96
CA ALA A 17 4.58 -12.36 -6.05
C ALA A 17 4.46 -13.65 -6.87
N GLU A 18 5.19 -13.77 -7.98
CA GLU A 18 5.23 -14.98 -8.80
C GLU A 18 5.83 -16.18 -8.04
N HIS A 19 6.95 -15.96 -7.35
CA HIS A 19 7.63 -16.97 -6.56
C HIS A 19 6.74 -17.51 -5.43
N PHE A 20 6.06 -16.61 -4.71
CA PHE A 20 5.11 -16.99 -3.67
C PHE A 20 3.98 -17.83 -4.24
N TYR A 21 3.38 -17.39 -5.36
CA TYR A 21 2.30 -18.10 -6.03
C TYR A 21 2.72 -19.50 -6.51
N LYS A 22 3.92 -19.65 -7.08
CA LYS A 22 4.45 -20.95 -7.51
C LYS A 22 4.65 -21.92 -6.33
N SER A 23 4.97 -21.40 -5.15
CA SER A 23 5.30 -22.21 -3.97
C SER A 23 4.08 -22.58 -3.12
N HIS A 24 3.08 -21.68 -3.04
CA HIS A 24 1.91 -21.84 -2.16
C HIS A 24 0.59 -22.03 -2.92
N HIS A 25 0.56 -21.79 -4.23
CA HIS A 25 -0.65 -21.76 -5.06
C HIS A 25 -1.70 -20.72 -4.60
N GLU A 26 -1.27 -19.73 -3.82
CA GLU A 26 -2.09 -18.62 -3.35
C GLU A 26 -1.46 -17.28 -3.74
N ARG A 27 -2.28 -16.23 -3.88
CA ARG A 27 -1.82 -14.89 -4.23
C ARG A 27 -1.44 -14.13 -2.96
N VAL A 28 -0.18 -13.70 -2.87
CA VAL A 28 0.37 -13.07 -1.66
C VAL A 28 -0.45 -11.87 -1.19
N TYR A 29 -0.86 -11.00 -2.10
CA TYR A 29 -1.65 -9.81 -1.79
C TYR A 29 -3.04 -10.14 -1.26
N SER A 30 -3.70 -11.16 -1.82
CA SER A 30 -5.01 -11.59 -1.35
C SER A 30 -4.90 -12.20 0.06
N MET A 31 -3.84 -12.97 0.32
CA MET A 31 -3.54 -13.46 1.67
C MET A 31 -3.30 -12.30 2.66
N MET A 32 -2.51 -11.29 2.27
CA MET A 32 -2.28 -10.11 3.09
C MET A 32 -3.58 -9.37 3.39
N VAL A 33 -4.40 -9.07 2.38
CA VAL A 33 -5.68 -8.37 2.54
C VAL A 33 -6.61 -9.15 3.46
N ASN A 34 -6.76 -10.46 3.24
CA ASN A 34 -7.62 -11.29 4.09
C ASN A 34 -7.14 -11.31 5.55
N TYR A 35 -5.83 -11.42 5.77
CA TYR A 35 -5.26 -11.36 7.11
C TYR A 35 -5.53 -10.02 7.80
N GLU A 36 -5.35 -8.90 7.09
CA GLU A 36 -5.63 -7.58 7.66
C GLU A 36 -7.11 -7.38 7.99
N LEU A 37 -8.01 -7.89 7.14
CA LEU A 37 -9.46 -7.82 7.38
C LEU A 37 -9.92 -8.70 8.55
N GLU A 38 -9.26 -9.84 8.78
CA GLU A 38 -9.54 -10.74 9.90
C GLU A 38 -9.00 -10.18 11.22
N VAL A 39 -7.73 -9.78 11.23
CA VAL A 39 -7.02 -9.37 12.46
C VAL A 39 -7.31 -7.92 12.84
N LYS A 40 -7.56 -7.04 11.85
CA LYS A 40 -7.89 -5.61 11.99
C LYS A 40 -6.90 -4.74 12.77
N LYS A 41 -5.74 -5.28 13.13
CA LYS A 41 -4.75 -4.55 13.96
C LYS A 41 -4.11 -3.39 13.20
N ARG A 42 -3.76 -3.59 11.91
CA ARG A 42 -3.09 -2.58 11.07
C ARG A 42 -4.01 -1.85 10.10
N VAL A 43 -5.32 -2.13 10.14
CA VAL A 43 -6.32 -1.46 9.29
C VAL A 43 -6.58 -0.06 9.80
N VAL A 44 -6.46 0.94 8.94
CA VAL A 44 -6.77 2.35 9.23
C VAL A 44 -8.19 2.70 8.80
N PHE A 45 -8.61 2.23 7.63
CA PHE A 45 -9.93 2.45 7.06
C PHE A 45 -10.31 1.28 6.15
N GLU A 46 -11.61 0.99 6.02
CA GLU A 46 -12.12 0.08 5.00
C GLU A 46 -13.49 0.56 4.52
N ASN A 47 -13.78 0.36 3.23
CA ASN A 47 -15.12 0.46 2.66
C ASN A 47 -15.46 -0.85 1.94
N ASP A 48 -16.50 -0.86 1.11
CA ASP A 48 -16.98 -2.08 0.46
C ASP A 48 -15.94 -2.73 -0.46
N ASP A 49 -15.13 -1.92 -1.16
CA ASP A 49 -14.21 -2.41 -2.20
C ASP A 49 -12.72 -2.31 -1.81
N PHE A 50 -12.35 -1.47 -0.86
CA PHE A 50 -10.95 -1.17 -0.54
C PHE A 50 -10.66 -1.25 0.97
N VAL A 51 -9.40 -1.56 1.27
CA VAL A 51 -8.82 -1.48 2.60
C VAL A 51 -7.61 -0.58 2.59
N VAL A 52 -7.49 0.24 3.63
CA VAL A 52 -6.33 1.08 3.94
C VAL A 52 -5.67 0.50 5.18
N PHE A 53 -4.39 0.14 5.09
CA PHE A 53 -3.65 -0.40 6.23
C PHE A 53 -2.19 0.01 6.19
N THR A 54 -1.52 -0.07 7.34
CA THR A 54 -0.06 0.05 7.43
C THR A 54 0.59 -1.31 7.15
N PRO A 55 1.47 -1.48 6.14
CA PRO A 55 2.04 -2.78 5.83
C PRO A 55 2.93 -3.27 6.99
N PHE A 56 2.91 -4.59 7.26
CA PHE A 56 3.76 -5.19 8.31
C PHE A 56 5.25 -4.85 8.14
N ALA A 57 5.74 -4.85 6.90
CA ALA A 57 7.09 -4.45 6.54
C ALA A 57 7.11 -3.02 5.97
N SER A 58 6.71 -2.05 6.79
CA SER A 58 6.73 -0.63 6.40
C SER A 58 8.17 -0.14 6.20
N ARG A 59 8.38 0.58 5.10
CA ARG A 59 9.64 1.21 4.68
C ARG A 59 9.80 2.60 5.26
N ALA A 60 8.69 3.24 5.59
CA ALA A 60 8.64 4.55 6.24
C ALA A 60 7.66 4.53 7.41
N ALA A 61 7.91 5.38 8.40
CA ALA A 61 6.96 5.59 9.49
C ALA A 61 5.64 6.13 8.92
N PHE A 62 4.52 5.53 9.34
CA PHE A 62 3.17 5.82 8.86
C PHE A 62 2.96 5.56 7.35
N GLU A 63 3.72 4.64 6.75
CA GLU A 63 3.41 4.14 5.40
C GLU A 63 1.99 3.56 5.36
N LEU A 64 1.23 3.89 4.31
CA LEU A 64 -0.12 3.40 4.10
C LEU A 64 -0.25 2.75 2.73
N TRP A 65 -0.95 1.63 2.68
CA TRP A 65 -1.32 0.95 1.45
C TRP A 65 -2.84 1.03 1.26
N VAL A 66 -3.27 1.40 0.06
CA VAL A 66 -4.67 1.29 -0.40
C VAL A 66 -4.75 0.12 -1.36
N VAL A 67 -5.47 -0.92 -0.98
CA VAL A 67 -5.54 -2.18 -1.73
C VAL A 67 -7.01 -2.57 -1.94
N GLY A 68 -7.36 -2.97 -3.16
CA GLY A 68 -8.70 -3.50 -3.45
C GLY A 68 -8.92 -4.85 -2.77
N LYS A 69 -10.12 -5.10 -2.25
CA LYS A 69 -10.50 -6.39 -1.66
C LYS A 69 -10.64 -7.47 -2.73
N ARG A 70 -11.07 -7.08 -3.93
CA ARG A 70 -11.11 -7.95 -5.11
C ARG A 70 -9.72 -8.04 -5.77
N PRO A 71 -9.20 -9.26 -6.05
CA PRO A 71 -7.94 -9.41 -6.75
C PRO A 71 -8.00 -8.84 -8.18
N ASN A 72 -7.14 -7.89 -8.47
CA ASN A 72 -6.96 -7.31 -9.80
C ASN A 72 -5.50 -6.85 -9.94
N ALA A 73 -4.83 -7.24 -11.02
CA ALA A 73 -3.44 -6.86 -11.28
C ALA A 73 -3.29 -5.48 -11.95
N TYR A 74 -4.38 -4.96 -12.53
CA TYR A 74 -4.37 -3.80 -13.43
C TYR A 74 -5.26 -2.68 -12.91
N PHE A 75 -4.64 -1.54 -12.56
CA PHE A 75 -5.34 -0.35 -12.07
C PHE A 75 -6.42 0.14 -13.03
N GLU A 76 -6.15 0.12 -14.34
CA GLU A 76 -7.06 0.62 -15.37
C GLU A 76 -8.28 -0.28 -15.60
N ARG A 77 -8.36 -1.46 -14.95
CA ARG A 77 -9.44 -2.44 -15.09
C ARG A 77 -10.42 -2.46 -13.92
N ILE A 78 -10.47 -1.38 -13.15
CA ILE A 78 -11.50 -1.19 -12.11
C ILE A 78 -12.80 -0.64 -12.72
N THR A 79 -13.93 -0.98 -12.09
CA THR A 79 -15.26 -0.49 -12.44
C THR A 79 -15.45 0.98 -12.05
N ASP A 80 -16.51 1.62 -12.52
CA ASP A 80 -16.82 3.00 -12.15
C ASP A 80 -17.15 3.14 -10.65
N ASP A 81 -17.86 2.16 -10.07
CA ASP A 81 -18.15 2.15 -8.63
C ASP A 81 -16.86 1.99 -7.81
N GLU A 82 -15.98 1.07 -8.21
CA GLU A 82 -14.66 0.89 -7.58
C GLU A 82 -13.80 2.17 -7.66
N LYS A 83 -13.97 3.03 -8.66
CA LYS A 83 -13.27 4.33 -8.71
C LYS A 83 -13.71 5.24 -7.59
N PHE A 84 -15.01 5.31 -7.30
CA PHE A 84 -15.53 6.12 -6.18
C PHE A 84 -15.07 5.55 -4.84
N SER A 85 -15.17 4.23 -4.66
CA SER A 85 -14.66 3.55 -3.46
C SER A 85 -13.15 3.74 -3.28
N CYS A 86 -12.37 3.69 -4.35
CA CYS A 86 -10.93 3.95 -4.31
C CYS A 86 -10.63 5.41 -3.94
N ALA A 87 -11.39 6.36 -4.48
CA ALA A 87 -11.22 7.79 -4.19
C ALA A 87 -11.51 8.09 -2.71
N GLU A 88 -12.56 7.49 -2.15
CA GLU A 88 -12.86 7.59 -0.72
C GLU A 88 -11.72 7.00 0.13
N ALA A 89 -11.28 5.78 -0.18
CA ALA A 89 -10.21 5.13 0.57
C ALA A 89 -8.91 5.94 0.54
N LEU A 90 -8.53 6.48 -0.62
CA LEU A 90 -7.39 7.37 -0.75
C LEU A 90 -7.58 8.67 0.04
N GLN A 91 -8.78 9.27 -0.02
CA GLN A 91 -9.08 10.48 0.75
C GLN A 91 -8.95 10.22 2.25
N LYS A 92 -9.48 9.11 2.76
CA LYS A 92 -9.39 8.72 4.17
C LYS A 92 -7.94 8.45 4.58
N ALA A 93 -7.15 7.78 3.73
CA ALA A 93 -5.73 7.60 3.97
C ALA A 93 -5.02 8.96 4.14
N LEU A 94 -5.21 9.89 3.20
CA LEU A 94 -4.58 11.21 3.24
C LEU A 94 -5.10 12.10 4.39
N GLN A 95 -6.39 12.04 4.73
CA GLN A 95 -6.96 12.74 5.88
C GLN A 95 -6.36 12.26 7.19
N SER A 96 -6.15 10.95 7.35
CA SER A 96 -5.53 10.40 8.55
C SER A 96 -4.12 10.94 8.77
N LEU A 97 -3.35 11.10 7.69
CA LEU A 97 -2.02 11.72 7.73
C LEU A 97 -2.11 13.24 7.98
N TYR A 98 -3.09 13.91 7.37
CA TYR A 98 -3.30 15.35 7.54
C TYR A 98 -3.55 15.70 9.00
N TRP A 99 -4.52 15.02 9.64
CA TRP A 99 -4.87 15.27 11.03
C TRP A 99 -3.83 14.74 11.99
N GLY A 100 -3.37 13.50 11.78
CA GLY A 100 -2.45 12.85 12.71
C GLY A 100 -1.02 13.39 12.69
N LEU A 101 -0.55 13.94 11.58
CA LEU A 101 0.87 14.30 11.40
C LEU A 101 1.05 15.77 10.98
N GLU A 102 0.06 16.61 11.25
CA GLU A 102 0.09 18.05 10.91
C GLU A 102 0.38 18.31 9.43
N ASN A 103 -0.25 17.54 8.53
CA ASN A 103 -0.13 17.66 7.08
C ASN A 103 1.32 17.54 6.55
N PRO A 104 1.96 16.37 6.70
CA PRO A 104 3.34 16.18 6.26
C PRO A 104 3.42 16.12 4.73
N PRO A 105 4.57 16.45 4.12
CA PRO A 105 4.82 16.12 2.74
C PRO A 105 4.85 14.59 2.57
N TYR A 106 4.32 14.09 1.45
CA TYR A 106 4.31 12.66 1.12
C TYR A 106 4.56 12.45 -0.37
N ASN A 107 5.00 11.25 -0.72
CA ASN A 107 4.88 10.74 -2.08
C ASN A 107 3.83 9.62 -2.08
N PHE A 108 3.16 9.39 -3.20
CA PHE A 108 2.45 8.14 -3.41
C PHE A 108 2.68 7.62 -4.82
N TYR A 109 2.53 6.31 -4.97
CA TYR A 109 2.76 5.59 -6.22
C TYR A 109 1.64 4.59 -6.45
N ILE A 110 1.23 4.41 -7.70
CA ILE A 110 0.32 3.34 -8.11
C ILE A 110 1.17 2.20 -8.63
N ASN A 111 1.21 1.10 -7.90
CA ASN A 111 1.83 -0.14 -8.35
C ASN A 111 0.78 -0.92 -9.13
N THR A 112 1.00 -1.08 -10.43
CA THR A 112 0.12 -1.81 -11.35
C THR A 112 0.95 -2.70 -12.26
N ALA A 113 0.37 -3.81 -12.74
CA ALA A 113 1.06 -4.72 -13.62
C ALA A 113 1.55 -4.02 -14.92
N PRO A 114 2.74 -4.39 -15.44
CA PRO A 114 3.27 -3.81 -16.67
C PRO A 114 2.36 -4.00 -17.88
N ALA A 115 2.37 -3.01 -18.78
CA ALA A 115 1.53 -3.01 -19.98
C ALA A 115 1.94 -4.06 -21.04
N SER A 116 3.13 -4.67 -20.93
CA SER A 116 3.70 -5.59 -21.92
C SER A 116 2.99 -6.94 -22.04
N GLY A 117 1.86 -7.15 -21.35
CA GLY A 117 0.98 -8.31 -21.56
C GLY A 117 1.49 -9.62 -20.95
N ALA A 118 2.49 -9.59 -20.08
CA ALA A 118 2.85 -10.74 -19.27
C ALA A 118 1.68 -11.10 -18.32
N ASP A 119 1.42 -12.39 -18.13
CA ASP A 119 0.41 -12.88 -17.19
C ASP A 119 0.83 -12.53 -15.75
N ALA A 120 0.31 -11.42 -15.25
CA ALA A 120 0.54 -10.92 -13.91
C ALA A 120 -0.63 -11.28 -12.97
N GLY A 121 -1.38 -12.37 -13.24
CA GLY A 121 -2.54 -12.78 -12.42
C GLY A 121 -2.23 -13.08 -10.94
N HIS A 122 -0.95 -13.21 -10.59
CA HIS A 122 -0.44 -13.35 -9.22
C HIS A 122 -0.19 -12.00 -8.52
N PHE A 123 -0.14 -10.90 -9.28
CA PHE A 123 0.04 -9.55 -8.78
C PHE A 123 -1.30 -8.89 -8.46
N GLN A 124 -1.26 -7.91 -7.55
CA GLN A 124 -2.43 -7.10 -7.22
C GLN A 124 -2.02 -5.64 -7.17
N TRP A 125 -2.71 -4.81 -7.94
CA TRP A 125 -2.42 -3.39 -7.95
C TRP A 125 -2.78 -2.77 -6.60
N HIS A 126 -2.05 -1.73 -6.21
CA HIS A 126 -2.27 -1.01 -4.96
C HIS A 126 -1.63 0.38 -5.04
N ILE A 127 -2.04 1.26 -4.13
CA ILE A 127 -1.42 2.57 -3.92
C ILE A 127 -0.57 2.50 -2.67
N GLU A 128 0.70 2.90 -2.76
CA GLU A 128 1.56 3.08 -1.60
C GLU A 128 1.73 4.56 -1.33
N ILE A 129 1.55 4.99 -0.08
CA ILE A 129 1.71 6.36 0.38
C ILE A 129 2.85 6.38 1.40
N LEU A 130 3.87 7.18 1.13
CA LEU A 130 5.06 7.33 1.97
C LEU A 130 5.14 8.75 2.52
N PRO A 131 4.69 8.99 3.76
CA PRO A 131 4.89 10.25 4.46
C PRO A 131 6.38 10.47 4.73
N ARG A 132 6.84 11.71 4.52
CA ARG A 132 8.22 12.12 4.82
C ARG A 132 8.28 12.69 6.24
N THR A 133 8.23 11.81 7.22
CA THR A 133 8.35 12.15 8.66
C THR A 133 9.79 12.29 9.14
N ALA A 134 10.75 11.73 8.38
CA ALA A 134 12.17 11.84 8.63
C ALA A 134 12.96 11.92 7.31
N VAL A 135 14.19 12.39 7.39
CA VAL A 135 15.14 12.40 6.25
C VAL A 135 16.02 11.16 6.36
N TRP A 136 16.18 10.43 5.26
CA TRP A 136 17.12 9.31 5.18
C TRP A 136 18.54 9.76 5.54
N ALA A 137 19.17 9.01 6.45
CA ALA A 137 20.49 9.32 6.96
C ALA A 137 21.54 8.42 6.31
N GLY A 138 22.75 8.42 6.89
CA GLY A 138 23.89 7.71 6.33
C GLY A 138 23.68 6.20 6.19
N LEU A 139 22.84 5.57 7.03
CA LEU A 139 22.57 4.14 6.93
C LEU A 139 21.71 3.82 5.71
N GLU A 140 20.54 4.46 5.60
CA GLU A 140 19.60 4.24 4.50
C GLU A 140 20.27 4.58 3.16
N LEU A 141 21.00 5.70 3.11
CA LEU A 141 21.72 6.13 1.91
C LEU A 141 22.87 5.20 1.52
N ALA A 142 23.62 4.66 2.49
CA ALA A 142 24.77 3.80 2.19
C ALA A 142 24.38 2.35 1.89
N THR A 143 23.29 1.85 2.49
CA THR A 143 22.95 0.42 2.45
C THR A 143 21.69 0.12 1.64
N GLY A 144 20.82 1.11 1.43
CA GLY A 144 19.47 0.88 0.90
C GLY A 144 18.54 0.16 1.88
N ILE A 145 18.95 -0.05 3.13
CA ILE A 145 18.12 -0.64 4.17
C ILE A 145 17.28 0.47 4.79
N GLU A 146 15.96 0.31 4.73
CA GLU A 146 14.99 1.27 5.23
C GLU A 146 14.72 1.06 6.72
N LEU A 147 14.56 2.17 7.45
CA LEU A 147 14.21 2.15 8.87
C LEU A 147 12.86 2.84 9.10
N SER A 148 11.94 2.12 9.74
CA SER A 148 10.74 2.69 10.35
C SER A 148 10.97 2.89 11.84
N THR A 149 10.71 4.09 12.35
CA THR A 149 10.84 4.43 13.77
C THR A 149 9.61 4.05 14.60
N ILE A 150 8.55 3.55 13.96
CA ILE A 150 7.29 3.18 14.59
C ILE A 150 6.84 1.79 14.12
N GLN A 151 6.27 1.02 15.04
CA GLN A 151 5.62 -0.24 14.70
C GLN A 151 4.36 0.03 13.85
N PRO A 152 4.11 -0.74 12.78
CA PRO A 152 2.96 -0.51 11.91
C PRO A 152 1.63 -0.62 12.68
N GLU A 153 1.54 -1.52 13.65
CA GLU A 153 0.35 -1.66 14.49
C GLU A 153 0.02 -0.37 15.29
N VAL A 154 1.04 0.28 15.84
CA VAL A 154 0.89 1.53 16.59
C VAL A 154 0.56 2.69 15.65
N ALA A 155 1.22 2.73 14.48
CA ALA A 155 0.93 3.72 13.46
C ALA A 155 -0.53 3.64 12.97
N ALA A 156 -1.02 2.42 12.70
CA ALA A 156 -2.40 2.22 12.27
C ALA A 156 -3.41 2.61 13.34
N GLU A 157 -3.17 2.21 14.59
CA GLU A 157 -4.04 2.58 15.71
C GLU A 157 -4.13 4.10 15.86
N TYR A 158 -2.99 4.79 15.80
CA TYR A 158 -2.95 6.24 15.85
C TYR A 158 -3.71 6.88 14.69
N LEU A 159 -3.39 6.54 13.44
CA LEU A 159 -4.05 7.14 12.27
C LEU A 159 -5.56 6.87 12.25
N ARG A 160 -5.98 5.69 12.70
CA ARG A 160 -7.40 5.33 12.84
C ARG A 160 -8.11 6.16 13.90
N SER A 161 -7.46 6.46 15.04
CA SER A 161 -8.06 7.33 16.05
C SER A 161 -8.26 8.76 15.54
N GLN A 162 -7.31 9.26 14.75
CA GLN A 162 -7.40 10.60 14.15
C GLN A 162 -8.55 10.72 13.15
N LEU A 163 -8.84 9.66 12.38
CA LEU A 163 -10.04 9.65 11.53
C LEU A 163 -11.33 9.66 12.35
N ALA A 164 -11.39 8.96 13.47
CA ALA A 164 -12.58 8.90 14.32
C ALA A 164 -12.87 10.22 15.06
N GLU A 165 -11.82 10.95 15.46
CA GLU A 165 -11.95 12.25 16.13
C GLU A 165 -12.46 13.36 15.20
N HIS A 166 -12.29 13.19 13.88
CA HIS A 166 -12.63 14.17 12.85
C HIS A 166 -13.69 13.67 11.84
N ALA A 167 -14.41 12.59 12.19
CA ALA A 167 -15.48 11.99 11.38
C ALA A 167 -16.79 12.79 11.37
#